data_AF-A0A8T5P396-F1
#
_entry.id   AF-A0A8T5P396-F1
#
_cell.length_a   1.000
_cell.length_b   1.000
_cell.length_c   1.000
_cell.angle_alpha   90.00
_cell.angle_beta   90.00
_cell.angle_gamma   90.00
#
_symmetry.space_group_name_H-M   'P 1'
#
loop_
_entity.id
_entity.type
_entity.pdbx_description
1 polymer ?
#
loop_
_entity_poly.entity_id
_entity_poly.type
_entity_poly.pdbx_seq_one_letter_code
_entity_poly.pdbx_strand_id
1 'polypeptide(L)' 'MSTLLYVQTSGIDTPERLYSPFILAQTAKAMGIDATIYFLGTGITVVKKGNAEKIKIGQFPSLKEVMDQA' A
#
# COMPACT_ATOMS: atom_id res chain seq x y z
N MET A 1 -0.70 -7.84 22.49
CA MET A 1 -0.18 -6.89 21.48
C MET A 1 -1.31 -6.61 20.51
N SER A 2 -1.54 -5.34 20.17
CA SER A 2 -2.57 -4.94 19.21
C SER A 2 -2.01 -5.07 17.79
N THR A 3 -2.79 -5.62 16.88
CA THR A 3 -2.45 -5.75 15.46
C THR A 3 -3.48 -4.99 14.61
N LEU A 4 -3.03 -4.39 13.50
CA LEU A 4 -3.88 -3.70 12.55
C LEU A 4 -3.89 -4.43 11.21
N LEU A 5 -5.07 -4.58 10.63
CA LEU A 5 -5.27 -5.14 9.29
C LEU A 5 -5.85 -4.07 8.37
N TYR A 6 -5.10 -3.67 7.36
CA TYR A 6 -5.57 -2.77 6.30
C TYR A 6 -5.98 -3.60 5.09
N VAL A 7 -7.24 -3.50 4.68
CA VAL A 7 -7.75 -4.25 3.52
C VAL A 7 -7.72 -3.36 2.28
N GLN A 8 -6.86 -3.71 1.33
CA GLN A 8 -6.78 -3.02 0.04
C GLN A 8 -7.64 -3.74 -0.99
N THR A 9 -8.76 -3.13 -1.34
CA THR A 9 -9.69 -3.66 -2.36
C THR A 9 -9.51 -3.02 -3.73
N SER A 10 -8.98 -1.78 -3.78
CA SER A 10 -8.81 -1.00 -5.01
C SER A 10 -7.53 -1.42 -5.75
N GLY A 11 -7.65 -1.60 -7.07
CA GLY A 11 -6.54 -1.97 -7.96
C GLY A 11 -5.90 -0.78 -8.67
N ILE A 12 -5.02 -1.09 -9.62
CA ILE A 12 -4.26 -0.10 -10.40
C ILE A 12 -5.13 0.88 -11.20
N ASP A 13 -6.40 0.55 -11.44
CA ASP A 13 -7.37 1.41 -12.12
C ASP A 13 -7.85 2.57 -11.23
N THR A 14 -7.47 2.59 -9.95
CA THR A 14 -7.83 3.65 -8.98
C THR A 14 -6.57 4.07 -8.19
N PRO A 15 -5.57 4.66 -8.88
CA PRO A 15 -4.22 4.83 -8.36
C PRO A 15 -4.11 5.74 -7.14
N GLU A 16 -5.05 6.68 -6.96
CA GLU A 16 -5.11 7.60 -5.83
C GLU A 16 -5.37 6.90 -4.49
N ARG A 17 -5.91 5.67 -4.50
CA ARG A 17 -6.20 4.88 -3.29
C ARG A 17 -5.07 3.95 -2.88
N LEU A 18 -4.02 3.84 -3.69
CA LEU A 18 -3.01 2.80 -3.49
C LEU A 18 -1.97 3.16 -2.42
N TYR A 19 -1.81 4.44 -2.12
CA TYR A 19 -0.82 4.92 -1.17
C TYR A 19 -1.25 4.76 0.30
N SER A 20 -2.54 4.96 0.59
CA SER A 20 -3.05 5.04 1.96
C SER A 20 -2.74 3.79 2.81
N PRO A 21 -2.93 2.54 2.34
CA PRO A 21 -2.62 1.36 3.16
C PRO A 21 -1.15 1.27 3.58
N PHE A 22 -0.22 1.64 2.69
CA PHE A 22 1.21 1.59 2.99
C PHE A 22 1.62 2.69 3.97
N ILE A 23 1.13 3.92 3.79
CA ILE A 23 1.41 5.03 4.70
C ILE A 23 0.87 4.72 6.10
N LEU A 24 -0.34 4.17 6.19
CA LEU A 24 -0.95 3.79 7.47
C LEU A 24 -0.22 2.61 8.14
N ALA A 25 0.25 1.63 7.37
CA ALA A 25 1.08 0.54 7.89
C ALA A 25 2.43 1.04 8.44
N GLN A 26 3.10 1.94 7.71
CA GLN A 26 4.34 2.58 8.18
C GLN A 26 4.10 3.39 9.46
N THR A 27 2.99 4.14 9.52
CA THR A 27 2.61 4.92 10.72
C THR A 27 2.37 4.01 11.92
N ALA A 28 1.63 2.90 11.74
CA ALA A 28 1.41 1.91 12.78
C ALA A 28 2.73 1.31 13.30
N LYS A 29 3.64 0.93 12.38
CA LYS A 29 4.97 0.43 12.71
C LYS A 29 5.79 1.44 13.53
N ALA A 30 5.74 2.73 13.15
CA ALA A 30 6.39 3.82 13.89
C ALA A 30 5.80 4.02 15.31
N MET A 31 4.54 3.65 15.51
CA MET A 31 3.87 3.65 16.82
C MET A 31 4.10 2.35 17.63
N GLY A 32 4.91 1.41 17.12
CA GLY A 32 5.13 0.11 17.76
C GLY A 32 3.93 -0.85 17.65
N ILE A 33 3.09 -0.68 16.63
CA ILE A 33 1.92 -1.53 16.34
C ILE A 33 2.22 -2.38 15.11
N ASP A 34 2.01 -3.70 15.23
CA ASP A 34 2.12 -4.61 14.09
C ASP A 34 0.99 -4.35 13.08
N ALA A 35 1.35 -4.19 11.81
CA ALA A 35 0.41 -3.93 10.72
C ALA A 35 0.55 -4.95 9.59
N THR A 36 -0.59 -5.37 9.03
CA THR A 36 -0.68 -6.23 7.85
C THR A 36 -1.54 -5.55 6.80
N ILE A 37 -1.10 -5.59 5.55
CA ILE A 37 -1.92 -5.17 4.40
C ILE A 37 -2.42 -6.42 3.69
N TYR A 38 -3.74 -6.59 3.62
CA TYR A 38 -4.38 -7.69 2.91
C TYR A 38 -4.97 -7.20 1.59
N PHE A 39 -4.47 -7.77 0.49
CA PHE A 39 -4.93 -7.44 -0.85
C PHE A 39 -6.08 -8.35 -1.26
N LEU A 40 -7.25 -7.78 -1.53
CA LEU A 40 -8.47 -8.48 -1.86
C LEU A 40 -9.05 -7.98 -3.18
N GLY A 41 -9.63 -8.88 -4.00
CA GLY A 41 -10.26 -8.51 -5.26
C GLY A 41 -9.28 -7.80 -6.21
N THR A 42 -9.64 -6.61 -6.71
CA THR A 42 -8.75 -5.85 -7.61
C THR A 42 -7.47 -5.37 -6.95
N GLY A 43 -7.42 -5.32 -5.61
CA GLY A 43 -6.21 -4.98 -4.85
C GLY A 43 -5.03 -5.89 -5.15
N ILE A 44 -5.26 -7.14 -5.56
CA ILE A 44 -4.16 -8.06 -5.95
C ILE A 44 -3.35 -7.55 -7.14
N THR A 45 -3.93 -6.67 -7.98
CA THR A 45 -3.21 -6.05 -9.10
C THR A 45 -2.07 -5.17 -8.63
N VAL A 46 -2.11 -4.64 -7.41
CA VAL A 46 -1.05 -3.79 -6.84
C VAL A 46 0.27 -4.57 -6.67
N VAL A 47 0.18 -5.82 -6.23
CA VAL A 47 1.35 -6.68 -5.95
C VAL A 47 1.79 -7.52 -7.15
N LYS A 48 1.10 -7.42 -8.28
CA LYS A 48 1.52 -8.07 -9.53
C LYS A 48 2.81 -7.39 -10.03
N LYS A 49 3.84 -8.19 -10.31
CA LYS A 49 5.15 -7.71 -10.78
C LYS A 49 5.01 -6.70 -11.92
N GLY A 50 5.66 -5.54 -11.76
CA GLY A 50 5.69 -4.48 -12.77
C GLY A 50 4.52 -3.48 -12.69
N ASN A 51 3.54 -3.68 -11.81
CA ASN A 51 2.41 -2.77 -11.70
C ASN A 51 2.70 -1.57 -10.79
N ALA A 52 3.30 -1.79 -9.61
CA ALA A 52 3.59 -0.71 -8.66
C ALA A 52 4.58 0.33 -9.22
N GLU A 53 5.48 -0.09 -10.09
CA GLU A 53 6.48 0.76 -10.77
C GLU A 53 5.82 1.79 -11.71
N LYS A 54 4.62 1.48 -12.22
CA LYS A 54 3.88 2.33 -13.16
C LYS A 54 3.02 3.38 -12.45
N ILE A 55 2.84 3.26 -11.14
CA ILE A 55 1.97 4.16 -10.38
C ILE A 55 2.81 5.28 -9.77
N LYS A 56 2.55 6.51 -10.20
CA LYS A 56 3.09 7.74 -9.61
C LYS A 56 2.06 8.85 -9.68
N ILE A 57 1.64 9.36 -8.51
CA ILE A 57 0.67 10.46 -8.42
C ILE A 57 1.39 11.77 -8.13
N GLY A 58 1.34 12.69 -9.10
CA GLY A 58 1.93 14.02 -8.97
C GLY A 58 3.42 13.97 -8.61
N GLN A 59 3.78 14.64 -7.51
CA GLN A 59 5.16 14.72 -7.01
C GLN A 59 5.50 13.66 -5.95
N PHE A 60 4.59 12.71 -5.69
CA PHE A 60 4.86 11.65 -4.72
C PHE A 60 5.90 10.67 -5.28
N PRO A 61 6.59 9.91 -4.42
CA PRO A 61 7.32 8.73 -4.87
C PRO A 61 6.41 7.78 -5.66
N SER A 62 7.00 6.96 -6.50
CA SER A 62 6.29 5.82 -7.09
C SER A 62 5.73 4.92 -5.99
N LEU A 63 4.64 4.22 -6.29
CA LEU A 63 4.07 3.28 -5.33
C LEU A 63 5.08 2.20 -4.94
N LYS A 64 5.93 1.76 -5.88
CA LYS A 64 7.03 0.83 -5.61
C LYS A 64 8.01 1.35 -4.55
N GLU A 65 8.43 2.60 -4.65
CA GLU A 65 9.34 3.21 -3.66
C GLU A 65 8.70 3.28 -2.27
N VAL A 66 7.39 3.54 -2.19
CA VAL A 66 6.65 3.52 -0.91
C VAL A 66 6.56 2.11 -0.34
N MET A 67 6.34 1.09 -1.19
CA MET A 67 6.32 -0.32 -0.78
C MET A 67 7.66 -0.79 -0.23
N ASP A 68 8.77 -0.37 -0.84
CA ASP A 68 10.12 -0.76 -0.43
C ASP A 68 10.53 -0.19 0.93
N GLN A 69 9.81 0.82 1.43
CA GLN A 69 10.02 1.46 2.73
C GLN A 69 9.16 0.84 3.86
N ALA A 70 8.14 0.03 3.51
CA ALA A 70 7.18 -0.52 4.47
C ALA A 70 7.72 -1.73 5.27
#